data_AF-A0A1E3P3V2-F1
#
_entry.id   AF-A0A1E3P3V2-F1
#
_cell.length_a   1.000
_cell.length_b   1.000
_cell.length_c   1.000
_cell.angle_alpha   90.00
_cell.angle_beta   90.00
_cell.angle_gamma   90.00
#
_symmetry.space_group_name_H-M   'P 1'
#
loop_
_entity.id
_entity.type
_entity.pdbx_description
1 polymer ?
#
loop_
_entity_poly.entity_id
_entity_poly.type
_entity_poly.pdbx_seq_one_letter_code
_entity_poly.pdbx_strand_id
1 'polypeptide(L)'
;MGNYTALVRIAGIAYLVYKLIYDSRELGRLISSYTGSKIIFTESESSLFAVLLAVIGVTDLVPYLEDNSDYFDSVVPIRFFAFFILAVVSYLGDFALLNSPLVLGYSILEAIVNGLMMIDF
;
A
#
# COMPACT_ATOMS: atom_id res chain seq x y z
N MET A 1 20.55 7.98 9.61
CA MET A 1 19.58 7.54 10.64
C MET A 1 18.94 6.26 10.12
N GLY A 2 18.48 5.34 10.97
CA GLY A 2 17.90 4.09 10.46
C GLY A 2 16.63 4.37 9.65
N ASN A 3 16.51 3.78 8.47
CA ASN A 3 15.35 3.94 7.58
C ASN A 3 14.14 3.12 8.07
N TYR A 4 13.70 3.41 9.30
CA TYR A 4 12.68 2.63 9.99
C TYR A 4 11.34 2.64 9.26
N THR A 5 10.96 3.74 8.59
CA THR A 5 9.71 3.79 7.83
C THR A 5 9.71 2.83 6.64
N ALA A 6 10.83 2.72 5.91
CA ALA A 6 10.96 1.75 4.82
C ALA A 6 10.82 0.31 5.34
N LEU A 7 11.47 0.00 6.47
CA LEU A 7 11.37 -1.32 7.09
C LEU A 7 9.95 -1.64 7.56
N VAL A 8 9.25 -0.67 8.17
CA VAL A 8 7.84 -0.83 8.58
C VAL A 8 6.94 -1.10 7.38
N ARG A 9 7.14 -0.38 6.26
CA ARG A 9 6.42 -0.59 5.00
C ARG A 9 6.64 -2.00 4.46
N ILE A 10 7.90 -2.43 4.35
CA ILE A 10 8.27 -3.76 3.85
C ILE A 10 7.67 -4.85 4.75
N ALA A 11 7.80 -4.73 6.08
CA ALA A 11 7.25 -5.67 7.03
C ALA A 11 5.71 -5.73 6.98
N GLY A 12 5.05 -4.57 6.85
CA GLY A 12 3.60 -4.49 6.69
C GLY A 12 3.12 -5.18 5.42
N ILE A 13 3.79 -4.96 4.29
CA ILE A 13 3.48 -5.62 3.02
C ILE A 13 3.70 -7.14 3.14
N ALA A 14 4.82 -7.58 3.72
CA ALA A 14 5.10 -9.01 3.93
C ALA A 14 4.02 -9.67 4.80
N TYR A 15 3.56 -9.00 5.85
CA TYR A 15 2.46 -9.48 6.69
C TYR A 15 1.14 -9.60 5.91
N LEU A 16 0.80 -8.60 5.09
CA LEU A 16 -0.40 -8.64 4.25
C LEU A 16 -0.35 -9.76 3.22
N VAL A 17 0.81 -9.97 2.57
CA VAL A 17 1.02 -11.09 1.65
C VAL A 17 0.84 -12.42 2.36
N TYR A 18 1.44 -12.59 3.54
CA TYR A 18 1.27 -13.79 4.37
C TYR A 18 -0.22 -14.03 4.69
N LYS A 19 -0.93 -13.00 5.15
CA LYS A 19 -2.36 -13.13 5.47
C LYS A 19 -3.20 -13.43 4.23
N LEU A 20 -2.92 -12.84 3.08
CA LEU A 20 -3.66 -13.13 1.85
C LEU A 20 -3.45 -14.56 1.34
N ILE A 21 -2.27 -15.14 1.55
CA ILE A 21 -1.97 -16.52 1.12
C ILE A 21 -2.59 -17.55 2.08
N TYR A 22 -2.50 -17.33 3.39
CA TYR A 22 -2.91 -18.32 4.38
C TYR A 22 -4.35 -18.15 4.90
N ASP A 23 -4.86 -16.92 5.04
CA ASP A 23 -6.21 -16.65 5.54
C ASP A 23 -6.79 -15.33 4.98
N SER A 24 -7.07 -15.33 3.68
CA SER A 24 -7.66 -14.17 3.00
C SER A 24 -9.07 -13.82 3.48
N ARG A 25 -9.80 -14.80 4.03
CA ARG A 25 -11.16 -14.61 4.56
C ARG A 25 -11.16 -13.83 5.85
N GLU A 26 -10.25 -14.13 6.77
CA GLU A 26 -10.07 -13.35 8.00
C GLU A 26 -9.72 -11.90 7.69
N LEU A 27 -8.77 -11.68 6.76
CA LEU A 27 -8.40 -10.32 6.32
C LEU A 27 -9.61 -9.56 5.75
N GLY A 28 -10.38 -10.20 4.86
CA GLY A 28 -11.59 -9.63 4.29
C GLY A 28 -12.64 -9.27 5.35
N ARG A 29 -12.83 -10.12 6.36
CA ARG A 29 -13.74 -9.84 7.50
C ARG A 29 -13.25 -8.67 8.35
N LEU A 30 -11.94 -8.63 8.61
CA LEU A 30 -11.33 -7.58 9.43
C LEU A 30 -11.51 -6.22 8.74
N ILE A 31 -11.18 -6.12 7.46
CA ILE A 31 -11.42 -4.90 6.67
C ILE A 31 -12.91 -4.57 6.65
N SER A 32 -13.78 -5.56 6.38
CA SER A 32 -15.24 -5.36 6.36
C SER A 32 -15.79 -4.84 7.68
N SER A 33 -15.19 -5.22 8.81
CA SER A 33 -15.61 -4.73 10.14
C SER A 33 -15.27 -3.26 10.37
N TYR A 34 -14.17 -2.77 9.79
CA TYR A 34 -13.75 -1.38 9.91
C TYR A 34 -14.40 -0.46 8.88
N THR A 35 -14.64 -0.95 7.66
CA THR A 35 -15.17 -0.15 6.56
C THR A 35 -16.69 -0.24 6.42
N GLY A 36 -17.34 -1.21 7.07
CA GLY A 36 -18.75 -1.53 6.87
C GLY A 36 -19.08 -2.09 5.49
N SER A 37 -18.09 -2.30 4.63
CA SER A 37 -18.26 -2.87 3.29
C SER A 37 -18.24 -4.40 3.34
N LYS A 38 -19.02 -5.08 2.50
CA LYS A 38 -19.00 -6.55 2.41
C LYS A 38 -17.92 -7.01 1.44
N ILE A 39 -16.66 -7.05 1.89
CA ILE A 39 -15.55 -7.53 1.07
C ILE A 39 -15.42 -9.03 1.24
N ILE A 40 -15.59 -9.75 0.13
CA ILE A 40 -15.36 -11.19 0.06
C ILE A 40 -14.32 -11.41 -1.03
N PHE A 41 -13.10 -11.80 -0.64
CA PHE A 41 -12.08 -12.19 -1.59
C PHE A 41 -12.37 -13.62 -2.07
N THR A 42 -12.43 -13.81 -3.38
CA THR A 42 -12.32 -15.15 -3.96
C THR A 42 -10.87 -15.64 -3.83
N GLU A 43 -10.67 -16.96 -3.87
CA GLU A 43 -9.32 -17.54 -3.75
C GLU A 43 -8.39 -17.00 -4.85
N SER A 44 -8.86 -16.94 -6.10
CA SER A 44 -8.10 -16.38 -7.22
C SER A 44 -7.75 -14.90 -7.07
N GLU A 45 -8.66 -14.08 -6.56
CA GLU A 45 -8.38 -12.66 -6.30
C GLU A 45 -7.33 -12.51 -5.21
N SER A 46 -7.47 -13.26 -4.10
CA SER A 46 -6.52 -13.16 -3.00
C SER A 46 -5.10 -13.55 -3.39
N SER A 47 -4.92 -14.60 -4.20
CA SER A 47 -3.62 -14.99 -4.72
C SER A 47 -3.04 -13.94 -5.67
N LEU A 48 -3.86 -13.36 -6.56
CA LEU A 48 -3.41 -12.29 -7.45
C LEU A 48 -2.98 -11.05 -6.66
N PHE A 49 -3.78 -10.61 -5.69
CA PHE A 49 -3.45 -9.49 -4.80
C PHE A 49 -2.17 -9.76 -3.99
N ALA A 50 -1.98 -10.98 -3.50
CA ALA A 50 -0.77 -11.36 -2.79
C ALA A 50 0.48 -11.23 -3.67
N VAL A 51 0.42 -11.70 -4.92
CA VAL A 51 1.54 -11.58 -5.87
C VAL A 51 1.84 -10.11 -6.19
N LEU A 52 0.81 -9.30 -6.45
CA LEU A 52 0.98 -7.88 -6.73
C LEU A 52 1.61 -7.13 -5.55
N LEU A 53 1.14 -7.40 -4.32
CA LEU A 53 1.71 -6.82 -3.10
C LEU A 53 3.14 -7.31 -2.86
N ALA A 54 3.44 -8.58 -3.14
CA ALA A 54 4.79 -9.11 -3.02
C ALA A 54 5.77 -8.40 -3.98
N VAL A 55 5.36 -8.15 -5.23
CA VAL A 55 6.18 -7.40 -6.19
C VAL A 55 6.47 -5.99 -5.68
N ILE A 56 5.46 -5.30 -5.14
CA ILE A 56 5.64 -3.96 -4.55
C ILE A 56 6.60 -4.03 -3.34
N GLY A 57 6.40 -4.99 -2.45
CA GLY A 57 7.28 -5.18 -1.29
C GLY A 57 8.73 -5.45 -1.67
N VAL A 58 8.96 -6.24 -2.73
CA VAL A 58 10.30 -6.52 -3.26
C VAL A 58 10.94 -5.27 -3.85
N THR A 59 10.18 -4.42 -4.54
CA THR A 59 10.72 -3.17 -5.12
C THR A 59 11.23 -2.17 -4.08
N ASP A 60 10.74 -2.25 -2.83
CA ASP A 60 11.25 -1.46 -1.71
C ASP A 60 12.30 -2.22 -0.89
N LEU A 61 12.21 -3.55 -0.82
CA LEU A 61 13.15 -4.39 -0.08
C LEU A 61 14.55 -4.38 -0.69
N VAL A 62 14.67 -4.50 -2.01
CA VAL A 62 16.00 -4.58 -2.67
C VAL A 62 16.82 -3.30 -2.41
N PRO A 63 16.31 -2.08 -2.68
CA PRO A 63 17.05 -0.86 -2.40
C PRO A 63 17.33 -0.65 -0.91
N TYR A 64 16.42 -1.11 -0.03
CA TYR A 64 16.64 -1.05 1.43
C TYR A 64 17.83 -1.94 1.86
N LEU A 65 17.94 -3.15 1.32
CA LEU A 65 19.05 -4.07 1.62
C LEU A 65 20.40 -3.56 1.07
N GLU A 66 20.36 -2.77 0.00
CA GLU A 66 21.53 -2.13 -0.61
C GLU A 66 21.91 -0.79 0.05
N ASP A 67 21.13 -0.32 1.03
CA ASP A 67 21.26 1.01 1.64
C ASP A 67 21.28 2.14 0.59
N ASN A 68 20.47 1.98 -0.46
CA ASN A 68 20.43 2.87 -1.62
C ASN A 68 19.48 4.06 -1.36
N SER A 69 19.96 5.07 -0.65
CA SER A 69 19.20 6.29 -0.35
C SER A 69 18.76 7.04 -1.61
N ASP A 70 19.61 7.10 -2.64
CA ASP A 70 19.34 7.84 -3.88
C ASP A 70 18.08 7.31 -4.62
N TYR A 71 17.83 5.99 -4.53
CA TYR A 71 16.59 5.39 -5.04
C TYR A 71 15.37 5.93 -4.30
N PHE A 72 15.41 5.97 -2.97
CA PHE A 72 14.30 6.43 -2.16
C PHE A 72 14.06 7.93 -2.36
N ASP A 73 15.11 8.74 -2.39
CA ASP A 73 15.04 10.19 -2.67
C ASP A 73 14.41 10.50 -4.02
N SER A 74 14.65 9.64 -5.02
CA SER A 74 14.10 9.81 -6.36
C SER A 74 12.65 9.32 -6.47
N VAL A 75 12.35 8.14 -5.91
CA VAL A 75 11.08 7.44 -6.14
C VAL A 75 10.00 7.86 -5.15
N VAL A 76 10.33 8.05 -3.88
CA VAL A 76 9.34 8.34 -2.83
C VAL A 76 8.53 9.61 -3.12
N PRO A 77 9.13 10.75 -3.54
CA PRO A 77 8.35 11.94 -3.86
C PRO A 77 7.38 11.73 -5.02
N ILE A 78 7.78 10.96 -6.04
CA ILE A 78 6.92 10.65 -7.19
C ILE A 78 5.72 9.83 -6.74
N ARG A 79 5.93 8.81 -5.89
CA ARG A 79 4.83 7.99 -5.33
C ARG A 79 3.91 8.82 -4.46
N PHE A 80 4.47 9.66 -3.59
CA PHE A 80 3.70 10.60 -2.78
C PHE A 80 2.77 11.44 -3.65
N PHE A 81 3.29 12.09 -4.68
CA PHE A 81 2.49 12.91 -5.59
C PHE A 81 1.45 12.10 -6.36
N ALA A 82 1.80 10.90 -6.83
CA ALA A 82 0.86 10.03 -7.54
C ALA A 82 -0.34 9.65 -6.65
N PHE A 83 -0.09 9.24 -5.41
CA PHE A 83 -1.15 8.89 -4.46
C PHE A 83 -1.91 10.09 -3.94
N PHE A 84 -1.26 11.24 -3.79
CA PHE A 84 -1.94 12.49 -3.46
C PHE A 84 -2.93 12.90 -4.56
N ILE A 85 -2.51 12.86 -5.83
CA ILE A 85 -3.40 13.10 -6.97
C ILE A 85 -4.53 12.08 -7.00
N LEU A 86 -4.23 10.80 -6.78
CA LEU A 86 -5.25 9.75 -6.74
C LEU A 86 -6.28 10.00 -5.63
N ALA A 87 -5.86 10.46 -4.45
CA ALA A 87 -6.76 10.82 -3.36
C ALA A 87 -7.67 12.00 -3.74
N VAL A 88 -7.10 13.05 -4.33
CA VAL A 88 -7.86 14.21 -4.80
C VAL A 88 -8.87 13.82 -5.89
N VAL A 89 -8.45 13.02 -6.88
CA VAL A 89 -9.33 12.53 -7.95
C VAL A 89 -10.40 11.59 -7.41
N SER A 90 -10.07 10.74 -6.44
CA SER A 90 -11.03 9.85 -5.76
C SER A 90 -12.08 10.64 -4.97
N TYR A 91 -11.67 11.75 -4.35
CA TYR A 91 -12.55 12.59 -3.53
C TYR A 91 -13.44 13.55 -4.35
N LEU A 92 -12.89 14.18 -5.40
CA LEU A 92 -13.59 15.19 -6.20
C LEU A 92 -14.16 14.65 -7.51
N GLY A 93 -13.69 13.51 -7.99
CA GLY A 93 -14.01 12.99 -9.31
C GLY A 93 -15.26 12.12 -9.33
N ASP A 94 -15.99 12.18 -10.44
CA ASP A 94 -17.18 11.36 -10.69
C ASP A 94 -16.86 10.00 -11.37
N PHE A 95 -15.57 9.61 -11.41
CA PHE A 95 -15.18 8.34 -11.99
C PHE A 95 -15.60 7.19 -11.07
N ALA A 96 -16.60 6.40 -11.49
CA ALA A 96 -17.15 5.31 -10.69
C ALA A 96 -16.11 4.29 -10.16
N LEU A 97 -15.01 4.09 -10.89
CA LEU A 97 -13.91 3.19 -10.46
C LEU A 97 -13.02 3.80 -9.37
N LEU A 98 -12.86 5.12 -9.35
CA LEU A 98 -11.96 5.83 -8.43
C LEU A 98 -12.70 6.42 -7.24
N ASN A 99 -14.00 6.71 -7.37
CA ASN A 99 -14.86 7.22 -6.29
C ASN A 99 -15.35 6.07 -5.39
N SER A 100 -14.40 5.42 -4.73
CA SER A 100 -14.63 4.36 -3.75
C SER A 100 -13.96 4.74 -2.43
N PRO A 101 -14.66 4.62 -1.28
CA PRO A 101 -14.06 4.87 0.03
C PRO A 101 -12.78 4.07 0.29
N LEU A 102 -12.66 2.88 -0.33
CA LEU A 102 -11.47 2.04 -0.24
C LEU A 102 -10.28 2.68 -0.99
N VAL A 103 -10.52 3.18 -2.21
CA VAL A 103 -9.49 3.83 -3.04
C VAL A 103 -9.03 5.13 -2.38
N LEU A 104 -9.97 5.92 -1.86
CA LEU A 104 -9.67 7.13 -1.10
C LEU A 104 -8.84 6.82 0.16
N GLY A 105 -9.26 5.84 0.97
CA GLY A 105 -8.54 5.46 2.17
C GLY A 105 -7.13 4.94 1.89
N TYR A 106 -6.98 4.09 0.87
CA TYR A 106 -5.69 3.57 0.46
C TYR A 106 -4.75 4.66 -0.06
N SER A 107 -5.25 5.55 -0.91
CA SER A 107 -4.45 6.66 -1.47
C SER A 107 -4.00 7.66 -0.40
N ILE A 108 -4.84 7.97 0.59
CA ILE A 108 -4.44 8.79 1.74
C ILE A 108 -3.35 8.08 2.56
N LEU A 109 -3.52 6.79 2.84
CA LEU A 109 -2.54 6.01 3.60
C LEU A 109 -1.19 5.96 2.89
N GLU A 110 -1.17 5.69 1.59
CA GLU A 110 0.07 5.70 0.80
C GLU A 110 0.70 7.09 0.74
N ALA A 111 -0.09 8.16 0.62
CA ALA A 111 0.45 9.52 0.68
C ALA A 111 1.10 9.79 2.06
N ILE A 112 0.48 9.37 3.16
CA ILE A 112 1.08 9.52 4.50
C ILE A 112 2.37 8.70 4.62
N VAL A 113 2.35 7.42 4.24
CA VAL A 113 3.54 6.54 4.35
C VAL A 113 4.69 7.08 3.51
N ASN A 114 4.44 7.48 2.26
CA ASN A 114 5.48 8.07 1.42
C ASN A 114 5.94 9.43 1.95
N GLY A 115 5.03 10.25 2.49
CA GLY A 115 5.40 11.51 3.14
C GLY A 115 6.29 11.31 4.37
N LEU A 116 6.04 10.28 5.18
CA LEU A 116 6.91 9.89 6.29
C LEU A 116 8.27 9.41 5.80
N MET A 117 8.31 8.61 4.72
CA MET A 117 9.57 8.19 4.11
C MET A 117 10.39 9.40 3.63
N MET A 118 9.79 10.43 3.05
CA MET A 118 10.51 11.65 2.64
C MET A 118 11.17 12.42 3.79
N ILE A 119 10.79 12.17 5.04
CA ILE A 119 11.38 12.82 6.22
C ILE A 119 12.55 12.00 6.78
N ASP A 120 12.52 10.68 6.56
CA ASP A 120 13.51 9.74 7.08
C ASP A 120 14.79 9.65 6.24
N PHE A 121 14.70 10.00 4.95
CA PHE A 121 15.82 10.06 3.99
C PHE A 121 16.17 11.53 3.69
#